data_AF-A0A7W0YU25-F1
#
_entry.id   AF-A0A7W0YU25-F1
#
_cell.length_a   1.000
_cell.length_b   1.000
_cell.length_c   1.000
_cell.angle_alpha   90.00
_cell.angle_beta   90.00
_cell.angle_gamma   90.00
#
_symmetry.space_group_name_H-M   'P 1'
#
loop_
_entity.id
_entity.type
_entity.pdbx_description
1 polymer ?
#
loop_
_entity_poly.entity_id
_entity_poly.type
_entity_poly.pdbx_seq_one_letter_code
_entity_poly.pdbx_strand_id
1 'polypeptide(L)'
;ARPLLREAFRGTSCHATVSVDDMDSSVAGGPFLWAQHARAQLLMVDLARGIVVAEHDGYERLQDPVTHRRAVVALEDGSVLVVDVLLAAGRHRYSQRWPLHPSLELEACSAERVVAVAEETGVGLVLRFPPGESTLVASARGVAEPPIGWWSERLESVSPSWLVSVDAEVSGPFEIVTLVTPFEKKMPGDVQLEASATSAGTRIELGGPRRRRTIEVDLRSTPVRVES
;
A
#
# COMPACT_ATOMS: atom_id res chain seq x y z
N ALA A 1 12.67 -21.20 16.56
CA ALA A 1 12.09 -20.04 15.85
C ALA A 1 12.55 -18.74 16.51
N ARG A 2 13.03 -17.74 15.76
CA ARG A 2 13.43 -16.43 16.29
C ARG A 2 12.15 -15.67 16.74
N PRO A 3 11.92 -15.42 18.04
CA PRO A 3 10.65 -14.86 18.54
C PRO A 3 10.23 -13.56 17.84
N LEU A 4 11.19 -12.68 17.56
CA LEU A 4 10.97 -11.41 16.87
C LEU A 4 10.43 -11.59 15.43
N LEU A 5 10.90 -12.60 14.68
CA LEU A 5 10.38 -12.87 13.32
C LEU A 5 8.93 -13.35 13.36
N ARG A 6 8.58 -14.18 14.35
CA ARG A 6 7.18 -14.66 14.51
C ARG A 6 6.25 -13.49 14.82
N GLU A 7 6.70 -12.56 15.65
CA GLU A 7 5.95 -11.35 15.94
C GLU A 7 5.81 -10.47 14.69
N ALA A 8 6.91 -10.18 14.00
CA ALA A 8 6.91 -9.40 12.77
C ALA A 8 5.95 -9.94 11.71
N PHE A 9 5.96 -11.26 11.42
CA PHE A 9 5.06 -11.85 10.41
C PHE A 9 3.57 -11.70 10.73
N ARG A 10 3.19 -11.51 12.00
CA ARG A 10 1.81 -11.21 12.39
C ARG A 10 1.51 -9.71 12.41
N GLY A 11 2.56 -8.89 12.50
CA GLY A 11 2.48 -7.45 12.51
C GLY A 11 2.02 -6.91 11.16
N THR A 12 1.29 -5.81 11.21
CA THR A 12 0.74 -5.10 10.06
C THR A 12 1.85 -4.65 9.11
N SER A 13 3.03 -4.35 9.64
CA SER A 13 4.20 -3.92 8.87
C SER A 13 4.78 -5.00 7.94
N CYS A 14 4.39 -6.26 8.08
CA CYS A 14 4.83 -7.32 7.15
C CYS A 14 3.88 -7.52 5.97
N HIS A 15 2.79 -6.75 5.87
CA HIS A 15 1.73 -6.95 4.87
C HIS A 15 1.57 -5.75 3.95
N ALA A 16 0.90 -5.98 2.82
CA ALA A 16 0.64 -4.95 1.81
C ALA A 16 -0.47 -3.97 2.25
N THR A 17 -0.25 -3.20 3.31
CA THR A 17 -1.23 -2.29 3.94
C THR A 17 -0.53 -1.13 4.66
N VAL A 18 -1.29 -0.28 5.35
CA VAL A 18 -0.79 0.89 6.09
C VAL A 18 -0.71 0.60 7.60
N SER A 19 0.42 0.96 8.21
CA SER A 19 0.54 1.14 9.68
C SER A 19 0.44 2.61 10.09
N VAL A 20 -0.10 2.85 11.28
CA VAL A 20 -0.14 4.18 11.92
C VAL A 20 0.73 4.17 13.17
N ASP A 21 1.67 5.11 13.29
CA ASP A 21 2.59 5.27 14.42
C ASP A 21 3.39 4.00 14.79
N ASP A 22 3.79 3.22 13.78
CA ASP A 22 4.40 1.88 13.92
C ASP A 22 3.55 0.86 14.70
N MET A 23 2.25 1.11 14.85
CA MET A 23 1.34 0.22 15.55
C MET A 23 0.68 -0.78 14.60
N ASP A 24 0.34 -1.95 15.14
CA ASP A 24 -0.47 -2.93 14.45
C ASP A 24 -1.97 -2.56 14.50
N SER A 25 -2.67 -2.85 13.39
CA SER A 25 -4.12 -2.68 13.29
C SER A 25 -4.88 -3.59 14.27
N SER A 26 -4.34 -4.76 14.60
CA SER A 26 -4.87 -5.67 15.61
C SER A 26 -3.85 -5.88 16.72
N VAL A 27 -4.29 -5.94 17.97
CA VAL A 27 -3.42 -6.06 19.14
C VAL A 27 -3.28 -7.53 19.53
N ALA A 28 -2.06 -8.07 19.47
CA ALA A 28 -1.78 -9.41 19.98
C ALA A 28 -1.89 -9.44 21.52
N GLY A 29 -2.64 -10.39 22.05
CA GLY A 29 -2.75 -10.69 23.48
C GLY A 29 -1.87 -11.88 23.92
N GLY A 30 -0.98 -12.33 23.04
CA GLY A 30 -0.10 -13.47 23.26
C GLY A 30 0.17 -14.26 21.97
N PRO A 31 0.85 -15.41 22.06
CA PRO A 31 1.26 -16.17 20.87
C PRO A 31 0.10 -16.70 20.01
N PHE A 32 -1.10 -16.84 20.58
CA PHE A 32 -2.29 -17.42 19.96
C PHE A 32 -3.57 -16.63 20.26
N LEU A 33 -3.44 -15.45 20.85
CA LEU A 33 -4.57 -14.64 21.29
C LEU A 33 -4.44 -13.25 20.68
N TRP A 34 -5.56 -12.70 20.25
CA TRP A 34 -5.70 -11.28 19.92
C TRP A 34 -6.46 -10.62 21.06
N ALA A 35 -5.86 -9.59 21.66
CA ALA A 35 -6.53 -8.78 22.66
C ALA A 35 -7.60 -7.90 22.01
N GLN A 36 -7.34 -7.44 20.78
CA GLN A 36 -8.26 -6.65 19.97
C GLN A 36 -8.07 -6.98 18.49
N HIS A 37 -9.16 -7.21 17.78
CA HIS A 37 -9.15 -7.37 16.33
C HIS A 37 -9.65 -6.08 15.69
N ALA A 38 -8.94 -5.58 14.68
CA ALA A 38 -9.51 -4.62 13.74
C ALA A 38 -10.75 -5.23 13.09
N ARG A 39 -11.84 -4.48 13.05
CA ARG A 39 -13.06 -4.84 12.33
C ARG A 39 -13.00 -4.18 10.98
N ALA A 40 -12.95 -5.01 9.94
CA ALA A 40 -13.02 -4.53 8.57
C ALA A 40 -14.49 -4.52 8.09
N GLN A 41 -14.86 -3.48 7.35
CA GLN A 41 -16.17 -3.34 6.73
C GLN A 41 -16.00 -3.10 5.23
N LEU A 42 -16.76 -3.85 4.41
CA LEU A 42 -16.91 -3.57 3.00
C LEU A 42 -17.88 -2.40 2.81
N LEU A 43 -17.45 -1.35 2.14
CA LEU A 43 -18.27 -0.17 1.86
C LEU A 43 -18.88 -0.23 0.46
N MET A 44 -18.12 -0.75 -0.50
CA MET A 44 -18.56 -0.86 -1.89
C MET A 44 -17.83 -2.00 -2.61
N VAL A 45 -18.56 -2.69 -3.50
CA VAL A 45 -17.99 -3.63 -4.46
C VAL A 45 -18.69 -3.46 -5.80
N ASP A 46 -17.91 -3.23 -6.84
CA ASP A 46 -18.36 -3.23 -8.23
C ASP A 46 -17.37 -4.07 -9.04
N LEU A 47 -17.65 -5.37 -9.12
CA LEU A 47 -16.79 -6.32 -9.84
C LEU A 47 -16.76 -6.07 -11.35
N ALA A 48 -17.82 -5.50 -11.92
CA ALA A 48 -17.88 -5.19 -13.35
C ALA A 48 -16.90 -4.07 -13.72
N ARG A 49 -16.67 -3.14 -12.78
CA ARG A 49 -15.69 -2.05 -12.92
C ARG A 49 -14.36 -2.33 -12.23
N GLY A 50 -14.21 -3.50 -11.59
CA GLY A 50 -12.99 -3.88 -10.86
C GLY A 50 -12.73 -3.07 -9.59
N ILE A 51 -13.77 -2.55 -8.93
CA ILE A 51 -13.64 -1.64 -7.78
C ILE A 51 -14.04 -2.35 -6.49
N VAL A 52 -13.20 -2.24 -5.46
CA VAL A 52 -13.52 -2.62 -4.07
C VAL A 52 -13.12 -1.49 -3.14
N VAL A 53 -13.99 -1.15 -2.19
CA VAL A 53 -13.70 -0.19 -1.13
C VAL A 53 -14.04 -0.81 0.22
N ALA A 54 -13.08 -0.80 1.12
CA ALA A 54 -13.24 -1.28 2.49
C ALA A 54 -12.53 -0.35 3.48
N GLU A 55 -12.93 -0.42 4.74
CA GLU A 55 -12.27 0.28 5.83
C GLU A 55 -12.09 -0.60 7.06
N HIS A 56 -11.29 -0.17 8.02
CA HIS A 56 -11.22 -0.80 9.33
C HIS A 56 -10.95 0.21 10.46
N ASP A 57 -11.35 -0.19 11.68
CA ASP A 57 -11.29 0.62 12.91
C ASP A 57 -10.02 0.38 13.77
N GLY A 58 -9.07 -0.45 13.31
CA GLY A 58 -7.94 -0.93 14.12
C GLY A 58 -7.06 0.14 14.82
N TYR A 59 -7.09 1.38 14.36
CA TYR A 59 -6.35 2.51 14.93
C TYR A 59 -7.24 3.52 15.66
N GLU A 60 -8.56 3.28 15.78
CA GLU A 60 -9.46 4.17 16.53
C GLU A 60 -9.22 4.14 18.04
N ARG A 61 -8.43 3.16 18.50
CA ARG A 61 -7.93 3.06 19.88
C ARG A 61 -6.80 4.03 20.22
N LEU A 62 -6.22 4.72 19.24
CA LEU A 62 -5.19 5.72 19.46
C LEU A 62 -5.78 6.97 20.13
N GLN A 63 -4.93 7.80 20.75
CA GLN A 63 -5.38 9.03 21.41
C GLN A 63 -6.07 9.99 20.42
N ASP A 64 -5.49 10.11 19.22
CA ASP A 64 -6.19 10.65 18.06
C ASP A 64 -6.62 9.45 17.18
N PRO A 65 -7.93 9.12 17.16
CA PRO A 65 -8.44 7.96 16.41
C PRO A 65 -8.18 8.09 14.91
N VAL A 66 -7.74 6.98 14.29
CA VAL A 66 -7.57 6.91 12.84
C VAL A 66 -8.43 5.81 12.23
N THR A 67 -9.28 6.18 11.27
CA THR A 67 -9.97 5.21 10.40
C THR A 67 -9.17 5.04 9.11
N HIS A 68 -8.83 3.81 8.75
CA HIS A 68 -8.13 3.50 7.49
C HIS A 68 -9.11 2.93 6.47
N ARG A 69 -9.23 3.61 5.33
CA ARG A 69 -10.08 3.21 4.21
C ARG A 69 -9.23 3.01 2.96
N ARG A 70 -9.44 1.90 2.26
CA ARG A 70 -8.72 1.55 1.03
C ARG A 70 -9.68 1.35 -0.12
N ALA A 71 -9.39 1.98 -1.26
CA ALA A 71 -9.92 1.58 -2.55
C ALA A 71 -8.89 0.78 -3.33
N VAL A 72 -9.35 -0.29 -3.98
CA VAL A 72 -8.59 -1.07 -4.96
C VAL A 72 -9.37 -1.03 -6.26
N VAL A 73 -8.72 -0.58 -7.33
CA VAL A 73 -9.30 -0.46 -8.67
C VAL A 73 -8.44 -1.23 -9.67
N ALA A 74 -8.97 -2.34 -10.21
CA ALA A 74 -8.34 -3.08 -11.29
C ALA A 74 -8.60 -2.38 -12.63
N LEU A 75 -7.53 -2.04 -13.35
CA LEU A 75 -7.59 -1.38 -14.65
C LEU A 75 -7.56 -2.41 -15.78
N GLU A 76 -8.05 -2.02 -16.95
CA GLU A 76 -8.15 -2.89 -18.13
C GLU A 76 -6.80 -3.42 -18.62
N ASP A 77 -5.71 -2.72 -18.34
CA ASP A 77 -4.35 -3.11 -18.72
C ASP A 77 -3.69 -4.06 -17.70
N GLY A 78 -4.43 -4.49 -16.68
CA GLY A 78 -3.92 -5.35 -15.60
C GLY A 78 -3.23 -4.60 -14.46
N SER A 79 -3.07 -3.27 -14.56
CA SER A 79 -2.60 -2.47 -13.44
C SER A 79 -3.65 -2.39 -12.34
N VAL A 80 -3.19 -2.18 -11.10
CA VAL A 80 -4.05 -1.99 -9.93
C VAL A 80 -3.74 -0.64 -9.31
N LEU A 81 -4.74 0.23 -9.24
CA LEU A 81 -4.66 1.47 -8.49
C LEU A 81 -5.12 1.21 -7.05
N VAL A 82 -4.28 1.56 -6.09
CA VAL A 82 -4.59 1.50 -4.66
C VAL A 82 -4.58 2.90 -4.09
N VAL A 83 -5.66 3.26 -3.40
CA VAL A 83 -5.81 4.56 -2.74
C VAL A 83 -6.16 4.31 -1.28
N ASP A 84 -5.26 4.69 -0.39
CA ASP A 84 -5.47 4.66 1.05
C ASP A 84 -5.84 6.05 1.54
N VAL A 85 -6.88 6.15 2.36
CA VAL A 85 -7.30 7.36 3.06
C VAL A 85 -7.28 7.09 4.55
N LEU A 86 -6.52 7.94 5.24
CA LEU A 86 -6.28 7.89 6.67
C LEU A 86 -7.02 9.08 7.28
N LEU A 87 -8.15 8.81 7.93
CA LEU A 87 -8.99 9.83 8.53
C LEU A 87 -8.55 10.06 9.97
N ALA A 88 -7.84 11.17 10.21
CA ALA A 88 -7.33 11.59 11.51
C ALA A 88 -7.48 13.11 11.66
N ALA A 89 -7.46 13.62 12.89
CA ALA A 89 -7.51 15.06 13.15
C ALA A 89 -6.13 15.65 13.46
N GLY A 90 -5.30 14.87 14.14
CA GLY A 90 -3.97 15.19 14.61
C GLY A 90 -2.87 14.73 13.67
N ARG A 91 -1.66 14.67 14.22
CA ARG A 91 -0.43 14.35 13.50
C ARG A 91 -0.05 12.89 13.74
N HIS A 92 0.16 12.15 12.65
CA HIS A 92 0.55 10.75 12.69
C HIS A 92 1.66 10.44 11.71
N ARG A 93 2.35 9.33 11.96
CA ARG A 93 3.25 8.70 11.01
C ARG A 93 2.55 7.54 10.33
N TYR A 94 2.52 7.57 9.00
CA TYR A 94 1.94 6.54 8.16
C TYR A 94 3.04 5.79 7.41
N SER A 95 2.88 4.47 7.29
CA SER A 95 3.79 3.64 6.49
C SER A 95 2.97 2.63 5.69
N GLN A 96 2.78 2.91 4.39
CA GLN A 96 2.23 1.95 3.44
C GLN A 96 3.34 1.02 2.99
N ARG A 97 3.10 -0.29 3.02
CA ARG A 97 4.12 -1.29 2.72
C ARG A 97 3.74 -2.18 1.55
N TRP A 98 4.76 -2.66 0.85
CA TRP A 98 4.65 -3.57 -0.29
C TRP A 98 5.73 -4.65 -0.17
N PRO A 99 5.43 -5.78 0.49
CA PRO A 99 6.31 -6.95 0.49
C PRO A 99 6.37 -7.54 -0.92
N LEU A 100 7.57 -7.76 -1.43
CA LEU A 100 7.81 -8.32 -2.75
C LEU A 100 8.24 -9.79 -2.63
N HIS A 101 7.87 -10.59 -3.64
CA HIS A 101 8.27 -11.99 -3.72
C HIS A 101 9.81 -12.11 -3.78
N PRO A 102 10.44 -13.10 -3.13
CA PRO A 102 11.91 -13.24 -3.10
C PRO A 102 12.61 -13.41 -4.45
N SER A 103 11.87 -13.79 -5.50
CA SER A 103 12.43 -13.89 -6.85
C SER A 103 12.59 -12.54 -7.55
N LEU A 104 11.99 -11.47 -7.01
CA LEU A 104 12.10 -10.13 -7.57
C LEU A 104 13.34 -9.44 -7.00
N GLU A 105 14.10 -8.77 -7.86
CA GLU A 105 15.20 -7.89 -7.50
C GLU A 105 14.86 -6.45 -7.85
N LEU A 106 15.28 -5.49 -7.01
CA LEU A 106 15.05 -4.07 -7.29
C LEU A 106 16.07 -3.56 -8.32
N GLU A 107 15.56 -3.13 -9.47
CA GLU A 107 16.36 -2.45 -10.49
C GLU A 107 16.42 -0.93 -10.28
N ALA A 108 15.38 -0.36 -9.66
CA ALA A 108 15.30 1.07 -9.36
C ALA A 108 14.41 1.33 -8.14
N CYS A 109 14.79 2.32 -7.34
CA CYS A 109 14.01 2.84 -6.23
C CYS A 109 14.19 4.36 -6.13
N SER A 110 13.13 5.12 -6.35
CA SER A 110 13.09 6.58 -6.24
C SER A 110 11.80 7.03 -5.55
N ALA A 111 11.67 8.34 -5.30
CA ALA A 111 10.47 8.94 -4.71
C ALA A 111 9.19 8.71 -5.53
N GLU A 112 9.30 8.55 -6.85
CA GLU A 112 8.15 8.44 -7.76
C GLU A 112 7.93 7.02 -8.28
N ARG A 113 8.96 6.16 -8.19
CA ARG A 113 8.90 4.83 -8.81
C ARG A 113 9.81 3.80 -8.14
N VAL A 114 9.30 2.59 -8.02
CA VAL A 114 10.10 1.38 -7.77
C VAL A 114 9.90 0.39 -8.91
N VAL A 115 10.99 -0.24 -9.36
CA VAL A 115 10.98 -1.29 -10.39
C VAL A 115 11.59 -2.55 -9.79
N ALA A 116 10.85 -3.66 -9.85
CA ALA A 116 11.32 -4.96 -9.38
C ALA A 116 11.10 -6.04 -10.44
N VAL A 117 12.11 -6.87 -10.70
CA VAL A 117 12.11 -7.84 -11.82
C VAL A 117 12.69 -9.18 -11.38
N ALA A 118 12.08 -10.26 -11.83
CA ALA A 118 12.64 -11.61 -11.75
C ALA A 118 13.40 -11.90 -13.05
N GLU A 119 14.72 -11.73 -13.03
CA GLU A 119 15.59 -11.81 -14.23
C GLU A 119 15.35 -13.07 -15.07
N GLU A 120 15.18 -14.23 -14.43
CA GLU A 120 15.00 -15.52 -15.10
C GLU A 120 13.75 -15.61 -15.97
N THR A 121 12.68 -14.90 -15.58
CA THR A 121 11.38 -14.97 -16.25
C THR A 121 11.03 -13.70 -17.03
N GLY A 122 11.68 -12.59 -16.68
CA GLY A 122 11.30 -11.25 -17.12
C GLY A 122 9.98 -10.75 -16.52
N VAL A 123 9.37 -11.48 -15.57
CA VAL A 123 8.19 -11.01 -14.84
C VAL A 123 8.63 -9.95 -13.85
N GLY A 124 7.89 -8.84 -13.79
CA GLY A 124 8.20 -7.76 -12.87
C GLY A 124 6.99 -6.92 -12.51
N LEU A 125 7.23 -5.93 -11.66
CA LEU A 125 6.25 -4.94 -11.27
C LEU A 125 6.89 -3.55 -11.22
N VAL A 126 6.09 -2.55 -11.53
CA VAL A 126 6.40 -1.14 -11.31
C VAL A 126 5.42 -0.59 -10.28
N LEU A 127 5.93 -0.08 -9.17
CA LEU A 127 5.15 0.75 -8.25
C LEU A 127 5.37 2.21 -8.64
N ARG A 128 4.29 2.99 -8.83
CA ARG A 128 4.36 4.43 -9.09
C ARG A 128 3.61 5.20 -8.01
N PHE A 129 4.17 6.34 -7.66
CA PHE A 129 3.64 7.27 -6.66
C PHE A 129 3.50 8.66 -7.29
N PRO A 130 2.46 9.44 -6.95
CA PRO A 130 2.39 10.81 -7.38
C PRO A 130 3.58 11.61 -6.84
N PRO A 131 4.07 12.61 -7.59
CA PRO A 131 5.09 13.51 -7.07
C PRO A 131 4.56 14.27 -5.85
N GLY A 132 5.36 14.37 -4.79
CA GLY A 132 4.99 15.08 -3.57
C GLY A 132 6.13 15.12 -2.54
N GLU A 133 6.14 16.16 -1.71
CA GLU A 133 7.19 16.37 -0.69
C GLU A 133 6.86 15.70 0.66
N SER A 134 5.62 15.25 0.84
CA SER A 134 5.14 14.70 2.12
C SER A 134 5.42 13.21 2.30
N THR A 135 5.98 12.54 1.28
CA THR A 135 6.26 11.10 1.28
C THR A 135 7.73 10.81 1.04
N LEU A 136 8.22 9.76 1.72
CA LEU A 136 9.52 9.16 1.49
C LEU A 136 9.30 7.72 1.00
N VAL A 137 9.92 7.37 -0.12
CA VAL A 137 9.94 5.99 -0.61
C VAL A 137 11.25 5.34 -0.22
N ALA A 138 11.17 4.18 0.45
CA ALA A 138 12.33 3.42 0.87
C ALA A 138 12.18 1.93 0.55
N SER A 139 13.28 1.20 0.68
CA SER A 139 13.28 -0.26 0.57
C SER A 139 14.18 -0.89 1.62
N ALA A 140 13.81 -2.10 2.04
CA ALA A 140 14.57 -2.90 2.98
C ALA A 140 14.57 -4.38 2.57
N ARG A 141 15.65 -5.11 2.90
CA ARG A 141 15.78 -6.54 2.64
C ARG A 141 16.49 -7.23 3.79
N GLY A 142 15.82 -8.19 4.43
CA GLY A 142 16.40 -9.06 5.45
C GLY A 142 16.98 -8.34 6.67
N VAL A 143 16.40 -7.21 7.09
CA VAL A 143 16.86 -6.47 8.28
C VAL A 143 16.46 -7.25 9.52
N ALA A 144 17.40 -7.49 10.43
CA ALA A 144 17.16 -8.35 11.59
C ALA A 144 16.41 -7.66 12.74
N GLU A 145 16.68 -6.37 12.99
CA GLU A 145 16.20 -5.64 14.17
C GLU A 145 15.87 -4.16 13.82
N PRO A 146 14.58 -3.76 13.80
CA PRO A 146 13.40 -4.64 13.85
C PRO A 146 13.33 -5.54 12.58
N PRO A 147 12.73 -6.75 12.66
CA PRO A 147 12.65 -7.63 11.51
C PRO A 147 11.77 -7.08 10.40
N ILE A 148 12.35 -6.73 9.25
CA ILE A 148 11.64 -6.27 8.03
C ILE A 148 12.28 -6.82 6.76
N GLY A 149 11.49 -6.99 5.70
CA GLY A 149 11.97 -7.54 4.42
C GLY A 149 12.29 -9.04 4.52
N TRP A 150 11.37 -9.82 5.07
CA TRP A 150 11.50 -11.28 5.17
C TRP A 150 10.28 -11.95 4.55
N TRP A 151 10.49 -13.13 3.97
CA TRP A 151 9.46 -13.97 3.37
C TRP A 151 9.48 -15.36 4.00
N SER A 152 8.31 -15.96 4.17
CA SER A 152 8.18 -17.34 4.64
C SER A 152 7.24 -18.10 3.72
N GLU A 153 7.80 -18.98 2.90
CA GLU A 153 7.04 -19.82 1.95
C GLU A 153 6.42 -21.04 2.64
N ARG A 154 7.09 -21.56 3.67
CA ARG A 154 6.67 -22.73 4.43
C ARG A 154 7.13 -22.62 5.86
N LEU A 155 6.50 -23.40 6.74
CA LEU A 155 6.84 -23.46 8.16
C LEU A 155 8.35 -23.67 8.35
N GLU A 156 8.96 -22.86 9.22
CA GLU A 156 10.40 -22.84 9.53
C GLU A 156 11.35 -22.43 8.38
N SER A 157 10.83 -22.01 7.23
CA SER A 157 11.61 -21.41 6.15
C SER A 157 11.43 -19.90 6.13
N VAL A 158 12.55 -19.18 6.23
CA VAL A 158 12.57 -17.72 6.13
C VAL A 158 13.72 -17.30 5.21
N SER A 159 13.43 -16.46 4.23
CA SER A 159 14.40 -15.87 3.31
C SER A 159 14.28 -14.34 3.29
N PRO A 160 15.37 -13.60 3.03
CA PRO A 160 15.27 -12.17 2.78
C PRO A 160 14.42 -11.88 1.53
N SER A 161 13.54 -10.89 1.60
CA SER A 161 12.81 -10.37 0.44
C SER A 161 12.76 -8.84 0.50
N TRP A 162 12.53 -8.21 -0.65
CA TRP A 162 12.37 -6.77 -0.68
C TRP A 162 11.04 -6.36 -0.05
N LEU A 163 11.07 -5.32 0.77
CA LEU A 163 9.92 -4.59 1.27
C LEU A 163 10.08 -3.15 0.80
N VAL A 164 9.12 -2.64 0.05
CA VAL A 164 9.05 -1.21 -0.30
C VAL A 164 8.12 -0.53 0.69
N SER A 165 8.48 0.68 1.15
CA SER A 165 7.62 1.52 1.97
C SER A 165 7.38 2.88 1.33
N VAL A 166 6.20 3.43 1.58
CA VAL A 166 5.85 4.84 1.38
C VAL A 166 5.51 5.39 2.75
N ASP A 167 6.41 6.21 3.28
CA ASP A 167 6.36 6.75 4.63
C ASP A 167 5.99 8.23 4.59
N ALA A 168 5.15 8.67 5.52
CA ALA A 168 4.73 10.07 5.64
C ALA A 168 4.49 10.45 7.09
N GLU A 169 4.68 11.73 7.43
CA GLU A 169 4.39 12.27 8.76
C GLU A 169 3.65 13.60 8.63
N VAL A 170 2.32 13.54 8.71
CA VAL A 170 1.43 14.65 8.34
C VAL A 170 0.32 14.85 9.38
N SER A 171 -0.32 16.02 9.35
CA SER A 171 -1.46 16.34 10.23
C SER A 171 -2.77 16.35 9.46
N GLY A 172 -3.81 15.81 10.08
CA GLY A 172 -5.14 15.70 9.49
C GLY A 172 -5.29 14.51 8.54
N PRO A 173 -6.35 14.52 7.71
CA PRO A 173 -6.58 13.46 6.74
C PRO A 173 -5.44 13.35 5.74
N PHE A 174 -5.04 12.13 5.43
CA PHE A 174 -3.97 11.86 4.48
C PHE A 174 -4.35 10.81 3.45
N GLU A 175 -3.84 10.96 2.24
CA GLU A 175 -4.15 10.09 1.12
C GLU A 175 -2.85 9.56 0.50
N ILE A 176 -2.75 8.24 0.32
CA ILE A 176 -1.61 7.58 -0.33
C ILE A 176 -2.13 6.91 -1.59
N VAL A 177 -1.58 7.30 -2.74
CA VAL A 177 -1.93 6.74 -4.04
C VAL A 177 -0.77 5.92 -4.56
N THR A 178 -1.05 4.69 -5.01
CA THR A 178 -0.05 3.80 -5.60
C THR A 178 -0.63 3.08 -6.80
N LEU A 179 0.04 3.20 -7.94
CA LEU A 179 -0.25 2.37 -9.11
C LEU A 179 0.73 1.19 -9.14
N VAL A 180 0.17 -0.02 -9.15
CA VAL A 180 0.93 -1.27 -9.29
C VAL A 180 0.73 -1.78 -10.71
N THR A 181 1.79 -1.78 -11.52
CA THR A 181 1.72 -2.26 -12.91
C THR A 181 2.59 -3.51 -13.07
N PRO A 182 1.99 -4.70 -13.18
CA PRO A 182 2.73 -5.92 -13.50
C PRO A 182 3.17 -5.90 -14.97
N PHE A 183 4.23 -6.64 -15.29
CA PHE A 183 4.66 -6.85 -16.67
C PHE A 183 5.41 -8.17 -16.85
N GLU A 184 5.51 -8.62 -18.09
CA GLU A 184 6.35 -9.75 -18.49
C GLU A 184 7.20 -9.36 -19.69
N LYS A 185 8.53 -9.53 -19.57
CA LYS A 185 9.60 -9.30 -20.56
C LYS A 185 9.75 -7.86 -21.07
N LYS A 186 8.68 -7.09 -21.13
CA LYS A 186 8.67 -5.72 -21.63
C LYS A 186 8.22 -4.78 -20.52
N MET A 187 9.13 -3.89 -20.12
CA MET A 187 8.84 -2.83 -19.17
C MET A 187 7.64 -1.98 -19.65
N PRO A 188 6.69 -1.64 -18.76
CA PRO A 188 5.63 -0.70 -19.05
C PRO A 188 6.22 0.64 -19.51
N GLY A 189 5.49 1.32 -20.38
CA GLY A 189 5.85 2.68 -20.78
C GLY A 189 5.89 3.63 -19.59
N ASP A 190 6.38 4.84 -19.83
CA ASP A 190 6.32 5.86 -18.78
C ASP A 190 4.89 6.37 -18.61
N VAL A 191 4.30 6.01 -17.47
CA VAL A 191 2.96 6.42 -17.06
C VAL A 191 3.13 7.52 -16.02
N GLN A 192 2.66 8.72 -16.34
CA GLN A 192 2.54 9.78 -15.35
C GLN A 192 1.37 9.44 -14.43
N LEU A 193 1.62 9.58 -13.13
CA LEU A 193 0.63 9.48 -12.08
C LEU A 193 0.62 10.81 -11.35
N GLU A 194 -0.48 11.53 -11.45
CA GLU A 194 -0.70 12.78 -10.71
C GLU A 194 -1.91 12.57 -9.80
N ALA A 195 -1.84 13.10 -8.57
CA ALA A 195 -2.96 13.08 -7.64
C ALA A 195 -3.16 14.49 -7.09
N SER A 196 -4.41 14.94 -7.06
CA SER A 196 -4.79 16.25 -6.53
C SER A 196 -6.03 16.13 -5.67
N ALA A 197 -6.03 16.85 -4.55
CA ALA A 197 -7.20 16.96 -3.71
C ALA A 197 -8.30 17.75 -4.42
N THR A 198 -9.54 17.30 -4.29
CA THR A 198 -10.75 17.99 -4.75
C THR A 198 -11.67 18.29 -3.56
N SER A 199 -12.77 19.01 -3.81
CA SER A 199 -13.78 19.25 -2.77
C SER A 199 -14.49 17.97 -2.32
N ALA A 200 -14.46 16.90 -3.13
CA ALA A 200 -15.14 15.64 -2.87
C ALA A 200 -14.17 14.48 -2.54
N GLY A 201 -12.89 14.56 -2.87
CA GLY A 201 -11.96 13.45 -2.66
C GLY A 201 -10.64 13.66 -3.38
N THR A 202 -10.14 12.64 -4.07
CA THR A 202 -8.90 12.70 -4.85
C THR A 202 -9.23 12.58 -6.34
N ARG A 203 -8.68 13.47 -7.17
CA ARG A 203 -8.60 13.26 -8.62
C ARG A 203 -7.23 12.69 -8.94
N ILE A 204 -7.23 11.56 -9.63
CA ILE A 204 -6.04 10.84 -10.04
C ILE A 204 -5.99 10.83 -11.56
N GLU A 205 -4.92 11.37 -12.12
CA GLU A 205 -4.67 11.36 -13.56
C GLU A 205 -3.58 10.32 -13.88
N LEU A 206 -3.91 9.43 -14.80
CA LEU A 206 -3.09 8.29 -15.21
C LEU A 206 -2.87 8.33 -16.71
N GLY A 207 -1.62 8.32 -17.16
CA GLY A 207 -1.33 8.03 -18.56
C GLY A 207 -0.11 8.73 -19.13
N GLY A 208 -0.02 8.70 -20.45
CA GLY A 208 1.05 9.36 -21.20
C GLY A 208 0.56 10.63 -21.91
N PRO A 209 1.43 11.33 -22.65
CA PRO A 209 1.10 12.61 -23.31
C PRO A 209 -0.07 12.56 -24.29
N ARG A 210 -0.44 11.36 -24.77
CA ARG A 210 -1.47 11.16 -25.81
C ARG A 210 -2.78 10.54 -25.30
N ARG A 211 -2.79 9.97 -24.09
CA ARG A 211 -3.97 9.38 -23.45
C ARG A 211 -3.81 9.53 -21.95
N ARG A 212 -4.70 10.30 -21.34
CA ARG A 212 -4.90 10.40 -19.88
C ARG A 212 -6.26 9.80 -19.54
N ARG A 213 -6.32 9.07 -18.43
CA ARG A 213 -7.55 8.60 -17.77
C ARG A 213 -7.68 9.35 -16.46
N THR A 214 -8.91 9.66 -16.07
CA THR A 214 -9.20 10.36 -14.81
C THR A 214 -9.98 9.46 -13.89
N ILE A 215 -9.46 9.25 -12.68
CA ILE A 215 -10.14 8.48 -11.66
C ILE A 215 -10.42 9.42 -10.49
N GLU A 216 -11.69 9.57 -10.16
CA GLU A 216 -12.13 10.34 -9.00
C GLU A 216 -12.49 9.38 -7.87
N VAL A 217 -11.81 9.53 -6.75
CA VAL A 217 -11.98 8.66 -5.60
C VAL A 217 -12.49 9.50 -4.44
N ASP A 218 -13.79 9.43 -4.15
CA ASP A 218 -14.37 9.99 -2.93
C ASP A 218 -14.52 8.89 -1.89
N LEU A 219 -13.53 8.84 -1.01
CA LEU A 219 -13.51 7.96 0.15
C LEU A 219 -13.93 8.68 1.43
N ARG A 220 -14.63 9.81 1.36
CA ARG A 220 -15.20 10.51 2.52
C ARG A 220 -16.72 10.37 2.56
N SER A 221 -17.38 10.36 1.41
CA SER A 221 -18.85 10.32 1.28
C SER A 221 -19.41 9.17 0.43
N THR A 222 -18.54 8.34 -0.16
CA THR A 222 -18.86 7.07 -0.88
C THR A 222 -19.53 7.29 -2.25
N PRO A 223 -18.77 7.72 -3.26
CA PRO A 223 -18.49 6.81 -4.39
C PRO A 223 -17.08 6.95 -5.03
N VAL A 224 -16.51 5.83 -5.51
CA VAL A 224 -15.40 5.85 -6.49
C VAL A 224 -15.99 5.95 -7.89
N ARG A 225 -15.53 6.92 -8.68
CA ARG A 225 -15.93 7.13 -10.08
C ARG A 225 -14.71 7.05 -10.98
N VAL A 226 -14.78 6.17 -11.97
CA VAL A 226 -13.76 6.08 -13.02
C VAL A 226 -14.36 6.73 -14.27
N GLU A 227 -13.79 7.83 -14.73
CA GLU A 227 -14.19 8.49 -15.97
C GLU A 227 -13.16 8.18 -17.07
N SER A 228 -13.62 7.56 -18.16
CA SER A 228 -12.81 7.12 -19.29
C SER A 228 -12.67 8.18 -20.37
#